data_AF-A0A6P1CYT2-F1
#
_entry.id   AF-A0A6P1CYT2-F1
#
_cell.length_a   1.000
_cell.length_b   1.000
_cell.length_c   1.000
_cell.angle_alpha   90.00
_cell.angle_beta   90.00
_cell.angle_gamma   90.00
#
_symmetry.space_group_name_H-M   'P 1'
#
loop_
_entity.id
_entity.type
_entity.pdbx_description
1 polymer ?
#
loop_
_entity_poly.entity_id
_entity_poly.type
_entity_poly.pdbx_seq_one_letter_code
_entity_poly.pdbx_strand_id
1 'polypeptide(L)'
;TLRATLVAEVRRRLRASWLQRGAAEAELGWIDGVFDPDVLTVGFARRVPTYKRLTLMLRDPQRLRSMLLDPDRPVQRVVAGKSHPADEGGKALIQQVVRFADDPEVRHRIVFLPDYDMSMARYLYWGCDV
;
A
#
# COMPACT_ATOMS: atom_id res chain seq x y z
N THR A 1 -3.09 16.16 -11.59
CA THR A 1 -3.12 16.66 -10.20
C THR A 1 -2.07 15.94 -9.38
N LEU A 2 -1.72 16.42 -8.17
CA LEU A 2 -0.77 15.73 -7.29
C LEU A 2 -1.22 14.30 -6.95
N ARG A 3 -2.54 14.09 -6.78
CA ARG A 3 -3.15 12.76 -6.60
C ARG A 3 -2.93 11.85 -7.81
N ALA A 4 -3.13 12.33 -9.03
CA ALA A 4 -2.87 11.54 -10.24
C ALA A 4 -1.39 11.13 -10.37
N THR A 5 -0.46 12.01 -9.97
CA THR A 5 0.97 11.69 -9.92
C THR A 5 1.26 10.59 -8.89
N LEU A 6 0.62 10.62 -7.71
CA LEU A 6 0.74 9.55 -6.72
C LEU A 6 0.21 8.22 -7.27
N VAL A 7 -0.95 8.22 -7.91
CA VAL A 7 -1.53 7.00 -8.53
C VAL A 7 -0.56 6.40 -9.56
N ALA A 8 -0.02 7.23 -10.45
CA ALA A 8 0.96 6.77 -11.44
C ALA A 8 2.21 6.16 -10.78
N GLU A 9 2.73 6.79 -9.73
CA GLU A 9 3.91 6.28 -9.01
C GLU A 9 3.62 4.99 -8.24
N VAL A 10 2.45 4.87 -7.62
CA VAL A 10 1.98 3.63 -6.97
C VAL A 10 1.95 2.50 -7.98
N ARG A 11 1.30 2.70 -9.14
CA ARG A 11 1.20 1.67 -10.19
C ARG A 11 2.58 1.26 -10.71
N ARG A 12 3.46 2.24 -10.97
CA ARG A 12 4.84 1.99 -11.44
C ARG A 12 5.62 1.13 -10.44
N ARG A 13 5.57 1.46 -9.15
CA ARG A 13 6.30 0.70 -8.11
C ARG A 13 5.68 -0.65 -7.83
N LEU A 14 4.35 -0.76 -7.89
CA LEU A 14 3.66 -2.03 -7.75
C LEU A 14 4.05 -2.97 -8.89
N ARG A 15 4.05 -2.50 -10.14
CA ARG A 15 4.50 -3.28 -11.31
C ARG A 15 5.95 -3.77 -11.11
N ALA A 16 6.86 -2.89 -10.72
CA ALA A 16 8.24 -3.25 -10.43
C ALA A 16 8.37 -4.31 -9.31
N SER A 17 7.60 -4.18 -8.23
CA SER A 17 7.59 -5.14 -7.11
C SER A 17 7.10 -6.52 -7.55
N TRP A 18 6.03 -6.60 -8.35
CA TRP A 18 5.53 -7.89 -8.85
C TRP A 18 6.49 -8.56 -9.85
N LEU A 19 7.13 -7.79 -10.73
CA LEU A 19 8.17 -8.31 -11.62
C LEU A 19 9.37 -8.88 -10.83
N GLN A 20 9.83 -8.19 -9.78
CA GLN A 20 10.90 -8.69 -8.91
C GLN A 20 10.52 -9.98 -8.17
N ARG A 21 9.21 -10.21 -7.93
CA ARG A 21 8.68 -11.45 -7.35
C ARG A 21 8.48 -12.56 -8.39
N GLY A 22 8.81 -12.32 -9.66
CA GLY A 22 8.77 -13.32 -10.73
C GLY A 22 7.46 -13.37 -11.53
N ALA A 23 6.54 -12.42 -11.35
CA ALA A 23 5.34 -12.33 -12.17
C ALA A 23 5.69 -11.96 -13.63
N ALA A 24 4.92 -12.47 -14.59
CA ALA A 24 5.05 -12.11 -15.99
C ALA A 24 4.29 -10.81 -16.29
N GLU A 25 4.77 -10.00 -17.24
CA GLU A 25 4.13 -8.71 -17.61
C GLU A 25 2.66 -8.88 -18.00
N ALA A 26 2.32 -9.99 -18.67
CA ALA A 26 0.95 -10.32 -19.06
C ALA A 26 -0.02 -10.49 -17.87
N GLU A 27 0.49 -10.82 -16.69
CA GLU A 27 -0.30 -11.01 -15.47
C GLU A 27 -0.57 -9.69 -14.72
N LEU A 28 0.06 -8.59 -15.15
CA LEU A 28 0.08 -7.31 -14.43
C LEU A 28 -0.96 -6.29 -14.92
N GLY A 29 -1.83 -6.65 -15.86
CA GLY A 29 -2.84 -5.72 -16.42
C GLY A 29 -3.80 -5.14 -15.38
N TRP A 30 -4.04 -5.84 -14.27
CA TRP A 30 -4.89 -5.34 -13.18
C TRP A 30 -4.28 -4.13 -12.46
N ILE A 31 -2.96 -3.91 -12.55
CA ILE A 31 -2.27 -2.79 -11.90
C ILE A 31 -2.74 -1.45 -12.48
N ASP A 32 -3.15 -1.42 -13.75
CA ASP A 32 -3.62 -0.20 -14.39
C ASP A 32 -4.95 0.31 -13.80
N GLY A 33 -5.68 -0.54 -13.07
CA GLY A 33 -6.88 -0.18 -12.30
C GLY A 33 -6.63 0.10 -10.82
N VAL A 34 -5.39 0.01 -10.34
CA VAL A 34 -5.07 0.26 -8.93
C VAL A 34 -5.16 1.74 -8.63
N PHE A 35 -5.93 2.09 -7.60
CA PHE A 35 -6.20 3.45 -7.13
C PHE A 35 -6.91 4.35 -8.14
N ASP A 36 -7.65 5.29 -7.58
CA ASP A 36 -8.39 6.32 -8.29
C ASP A 36 -7.98 7.69 -7.74
N PRO A 37 -7.58 8.67 -8.59
CA PRO A 37 -7.20 10.00 -8.12
C PRO A 37 -8.34 10.79 -7.44
N ASP A 38 -9.59 10.39 -7.62
CA ASP A 38 -10.76 11.04 -7.06
C ASP A 38 -11.24 10.38 -5.75
N VAL A 39 -10.61 9.28 -5.33
CA VAL A 39 -10.89 8.57 -4.07
C VAL A 39 -9.93 9.00 -2.96
N LEU A 40 -10.47 9.10 -1.73
CA LEU A 40 -9.71 9.49 -0.54
C LEU A 40 -8.50 8.58 -0.32
N THR A 41 -7.30 9.16 -0.35
CA THR A 41 -6.03 8.43 -0.20
C THR A 41 -5.40 8.69 1.15
N VAL A 42 -5.31 7.65 1.97
CA VAL A 42 -4.65 7.71 3.29
C VAL A 42 -3.24 7.13 3.20
N GLY A 43 -2.24 7.96 3.50
CA GLY A 43 -0.83 7.58 3.44
C GLY A 43 -0.30 7.20 4.82
N PHE A 44 0.13 5.95 5.01
CA PHE A 44 0.90 5.56 6.19
C PHE A 44 2.39 5.48 5.85
N ALA A 45 3.05 6.64 5.88
CA ALA A 45 4.44 6.83 5.49
C ALA A 45 5.30 7.28 6.67
N ARG A 46 5.61 6.37 7.60
CA ARG A 46 6.56 6.65 8.70
C ARG A 46 7.57 5.51 8.76
N ARG A 47 8.81 5.80 9.20
CA ARG A 47 9.73 4.73 9.62
C ARG A 47 8.94 3.81 10.54
N VAL A 48 8.98 2.50 10.30
CA VAL A 48 8.33 1.50 11.14
C VAL A 48 9.38 1.04 12.16
N PRO A 49 9.62 1.75 13.28
CA PRO A 49 10.23 1.09 14.40
C PRO A 49 9.26 -0.01 14.83
N THR A 50 9.83 -1.18 15.13
CA THR A 50 9.26 -2.47 15.54
C THR A 50 8.04 -2.45 16.48
N TYR A 51 7.64 -1.31 17.04
CA TYR A 51 6.61 -1.20 18.07
C TYR A 51 5.46 -0.21 17.77
N LYS A 52 5.42 0.49 16.62
CA LYS A 52 4.36 1.49 16.36
C LYS A 52 3.32 1.04 15.33
N ARG A 53 2.21 0.49 15.84
CA ARG A 53 0.81 0.54 15.34
C ARG A 53 0.49 0.10 13.90
N LEU A 54 1.43 -0.39 13.09
CA LEU A 54 1.10 -1.05 11.81
C LEU A 54 0.12 -2.22 12.03
N THR A 55 0.21 -2.85 13.21
CA THR A 55 -0.70 -3.87 13.74
C THR A 55 -2.15 -3.40 13.91
N LEU A 56 -2.43 -2.10 14.07
CA LEU A 56 -3.82 -1.62 14.22
C LEU A 56 -4.63 -1.79 12.94
N MET A 57 -3.98 -1.73 11.78
CA MET A 57 -4.64 -1.95 10.49
C MET A 57 -5.07 -3.41 10.31
N LEU A 58 -4.32 -4.33 10.89
CA LEU A 58 -4.58 -5.77 10.81
C LEU A 58 -5.26 -6.35 12.05
N ARG A 59 -5.57 -5.52 13.06
CA ARG A 59 -6.35 -5.95 14.22
C ARG A 59 -7.77 -6.35 13.83
N ASP A 60 -8.30 -5.69 12.81
CA ASP A 60 -9.64 -5.94 12.28
C ASP A 60 -9.61 -5.84 10.73
N PRO A 61 -9.14 -6.90 10.05
CA PRO A 61 -9.00 -6.90 8.60
C PRO A 61 -10.37 -6.88 7.89
N GLN A 62 -11.43 -7.37 8.53
CA GLN A 62 -12.80 -7.31 8.01
C GLN A 62 -13.30 -5.87 7.96
N ARG A 63 -13.11 -5.10 9.03
CA ARG A 63 -13.44 -3.67 9.04
C ARG A 63 -12.57 -2.89 8.07
N LEU A 64 -11.29 -3.24 7.92
CA LEU A 64 -10.45 -2.60 6.91
C LEU A 64 -10.99 -2.89 5.50
N ARG A 65 -11.34 -4.13 5.19
CA ARG A 65 -11.95 -4.53 3.91
C ARG A 65 -13.26 -3.75 3.66
N SER A 66 -14.14 -3.66 4.66
CA SER A 66 -15.42 -2.93 4.50
C SER A 66 -15.21 -1.45 4.19
N MET A 67 -14.20 -0.81 4.79
CA MET A 67 -13.88 0.60 4.48
C MET A 67 -13.26 0.77 3.09
N LEU A 68 -12.35 -0.14 2.69
CA LEU A 68 -11.70 -0.07 1.38
C LEU A 68 -12.73 -0.25 0.24
N LEU A 69 -13.75 -1.07 0.47
CA LEU A 69 -14.75 -1.49 -0.52
C LEU A 69 -16.13 -0.87 -0.29
N ASP A 70 -16.23 0.17 0.52
CA ASP A 70 -17.51 0.87 0.74
C ASP A 70 -18.05 1.41 -0.60
N PRO A 71 -19.31 1.11 -0.97
CA PRO A 71 -19.85 1.47 -2.28
C PRO A 71 -20.07 2.97 -2.44
N ASP A 72 -20.31 3.69 -1.34
CA ASP A 72 -20.62 5.13 -1.34
C ASP A 72 -19.38 5.98 -0.98
N ARG A 73 -18.50 5.45 -0.14
CA ARG A 73 -17.35 6.16 0.45
C ARG A 73 -16.11 5.27 0.50
N PRO A 74 -15.62 4.76 -0.64
CA PRO A 74 -14.42 3.94 -0.66
C PRO A 74 -13.22 4.74 -0.19
N VAL A 75 -12.24 4.05 0.39
CA VAL A 75 -10.94 4.65 0.74
C VAL A 75 -9.83 3.84 0.10
N GLN A 76 -8.71 4.52 -0.20
CA GLN A 76 -7.49 3.86 -0.64
C GLN A 76 -6.33 4.10 0.34
N ARG A 77 -5.45 3.13 0.49
CA ARG A 77 -4.37 3.17 1.49
C ARG A 77 -3.02 2.82 0.89
N VAL A 78 -2.05 3.69 1.11
CA VAL A 78 -0.64 3.37 0.88
C VAL A 78 0.01 3.04 2.22
N VAL A 79 0.62 1.87 2.30
CA VAL A 79 1.46 1.49 3.43
C VAL A 79 2.91 1.44 2.95
N ALA A 80 3.78 2.21 3.60
CA ALA A 80 5.20 2.21 3.29
C ALA A 80 6.02 2.01 4.56
N GLY A 81 6.99 1.10 4.52
CA GLY A 81 7.77 0.76 5.71
C GLY A 81 8.86 -0.27 5.45
N LYS A 82 9.79 -0.37 6.40
CA LYS A 82 10.82 -1.41 6.47
C LYS A 82 10.95 -1.89 7.90
N SER A 83 11.13 -3.19 8.10
CA SER A 83 11.53 -3.75 9.39
C SER A 83 13.05 -3.71 9.54
N HIS A 84 13.52 -3.76 10.78
CA HIS A 84 14.95 -3.92 11.04
C HIS A 84 15.38 -5.36 10.69
N PRO A 85 16.60 -5.61 10.16
CA PRO A 85 17.04 -6.96 9.81
C PRO A 85 17.05 -7.96 10.97
N ALA A 86 17.23 -7.48 12.20
CA ALA A 86 17.20 -8.31 13.42
C ALA A 86 15.80 -8.45 14.06
N ASP A 87 14.76 -7.89 13.45
CA ASP A 87 13.40 -7.85 13.99
C ASP A 87 12.48 -8.86 13.30
N GLU A 88 12.45 -10.07 13.83
CA GLU A 88 11.60 -11.15 13.32
C GLU A 88 10.10 -10.86 13.48
N GLY A 89 9.70 -10.20 14.57
CA GLY A 89 8.30 -9.82 14.80
C GLY A 89 7.79 -8.82 13.78
N GLY A 90 8.58 -7.78 13.48
CA GLY A 90 8.28 -6.79 12.45
C GLY A 90 8.23 -7.38 11.06
N LYS A 91 9.12 -8.33 10.73
CA LYS A 91 9.09 -9.05 9.44
C LYS A 91 7.79 -9.85 9.29
N ALA A 92 7.38 -10.59 10.32
CA ALA A 92 6.13 -11.37 10.28
C ALA A 92 4.91 -10.47 10.06
N LEU A 93 4.87 -9.30 10.72
CA LEU A 93 3.80 -8.33 10.53
C LEU A 93 3.76 -7.74 9.11
N ILE A 94 4.92 -7.37 8.56
CA ILE A 94 5.00 -6.89 7.17
C ILE A 94 4.49 -7.97 6.22
N GLN A 95 4.86 -9.24 6.42
CA GLN A 95 4.35 -10.33 5.59
C GLN A 95 2.83 -10.44 5.67
N GLN A 96 2.22 -10.28 6.84
CA GLN A 96 0.76 -10.26 6.99
C GLN A 96 0.12 -9.08 6.23
N VAL A 97 0.71 -7.89 6.29
CA VAL A 97 0.22 -6.71 5.56
C VAL A 97 0.31 -6.93 4.06
N VAL A 98 1.44 -7.45 3.57
CA VAL A 98 1.64 -7.76 2.15
C VAL A 98 0.62 -8.78 1.68
N ARG A 99 0.41 -9.86 2.44
CA ARG A 99 -0.61 -10.87 2.11
C ARG A 99 -2.02 -10.28 2.03
N PHE A 100 -2.37 -9.39 2.96
CA PHE A 100 -3.66 -8.70 2.91
C PHE A 100 -3.76 -7.76 1.70
N ALA A 101 -2.70 -7.01 1.40
CA ALA A 101 -2.68 -6.09 0.27
C ALA A 101 -2.66 -6.77 -1.10
N ASP A 102 -2.16 -8.01 -1.18
CA ASP A 102 -2.16 -8.82 -2.41
C ASP A 102 -3.50 -9.54 -2.67
N ASP A 103 -4.43 -9.57 -1.71
CA ASP A 103 -5.76 -10.18 -1.86
C ASP A 103 -6.53 -9.51 -3.03
N PRO A 104 -6.96 -10.27 -4.06
CA PRO A 104 -7.68 -9.75 -5.22
C PRO A 104 -8.87 -8.84 -4.90
N GLU A 105 -9.55 -9.08 -3.78
CA GLU A 105 -10.69 -8.28 -3.35
C GLU A 105 -10.30 -6.84 -2.99
N VAL A 106 -9.08 -6.60 -2.49
CA VAL A 106 -8.67 -5.30 -1.94
C VAL A 106 -7.43 -4.72 -2.60
N ARG A 107 -6.66 -5.49 -3.38
CA ARG A 107 -5.39 -5.07 -4.01
C ARG A 107 -5.48 -3.86 -4.93
N HIS A 108 -6.69 -3.49 -5.34
CA HIS A 108 -6.96 -2.30 -6.14
C HIS A 108 -7.16 -1.03 -5.27
N ARG A 109 -7.27 -1.17 -3.94
CA ARG A 109 -7.48 -0.09 -2.95
C ARG A 109 -6.41 0.00 -1.87
N ILE A 110 -5.59 -1.03 -1.67
CA ILE A 110 -4.47 -0.99 -0.72
C ILE A 110 -3.18 -1.50 -1.37
N VAL A 111 -2.07 -0.81 -1.12
CA VAL A 111 -0.75 -1.23 -1.58
C VAL A 111 0.26 -1.19 -0.44
N PHE A 112 1.17 -2.16 -0.44
CA PHE A 112 2.38 -2.11 0.38
C PHE A 112 3.58 -1.81 -0.53
N LEU A 113 4.26 -0.69 -0.26
CA LEU A 113 5.44 -0.28 -0.99
C LEU A 113 6.68 -0.52 -0.12
N PRO A 114 7.51 -1.54 -0.43
CA PRO A 114 8.76 -1.76 0.28
C PRO A 114 9.73 -0.60 0.04
N ASP A 115 10.71 -0.47 0.95
CA ASP A 115 11.83 0.45 0.78
C ASP A 115 11.44 1.92 0.62
N TYR A 116 10.65 2.41 1.58
CA TYR A 116 10.36 3.84 1.72
C TYR A 116 11.65 4.66 1.77
N ASP A 117 11.92 5.38 0.68
CA ASP A 117 13.03 6.32 0.51
C ASP A 117 12.52 7.77 0.49
N MET A 118 13.45 8.74 0.47
CA MET A 118 13.09 10.16 0.40
C MET A 118 12.36 10.53 -0.90
N SER A 119 12.53 9.77 -1.98
CA SER A 119 11.82 10.01 -3.25
C SER A 119 10.32 9.70 -3.11
N MET A 120 9.97 8.62 -2.39
CA MET A 120 8.60 8.23 -2.08
C MET A 120 7.94 9.24 -1.12
N ALA A 121 8.70 9.73 -0.13
CA ALA A 121 8.22 10.69 0.84
C ALA A 121 7.57 11.92 0.18
N ARG A 122 8.15 12.39 -0.92
CA ARG A 122 7.66 13.54 -1.69
C ARG A 122 6.30 13.29 -2.33
N TYR A 123 6.07 12.10 -2.89
CA TYR A 123 4.80 11.73 -3.51
C TYR A 123 3.69 11.51 -2.48
N LEU A 124 4.01 10.89 -1.34
CA LEU A 124 3.03 10.67 -0.27
C LEU A 124 2.68 11.98 0.45
N TYR A 125 3.65 12.86 0.67
CA TYR A 125 3.40 14.15 1.30
C TYR A 125 2.47 15.07 0.49
N TRP A 126 2.52 15.00 -0.85
CA TRP A 126 1.72 15.85 -1.72
C TRP A 126 0.46 15.19 -2.29
N GLY A 127 0.44 13.86 -2.34
CA GLY A 127 -0.63 13.10 -2.98
C GLY A 127 -1.60 12.43 -2.02
N CYS A 128 -1.26 12.28 -0.74
CA CYS A 128 -2.18 11.77 0.27
C CYS A 128 -3.02 12.90 0.87
N ASP A 129 -4.26 12.58 1.22
CA ASP A 129 -5.19 13.50 1.84
C ASP A 129 -5.02 13.56 3.37
N VAL A 130 -4.54 12.45 3.96
CA VAL A 130 -4.28 12.26 5.40
C VAL A 130 -3.01 11.46 5.61
#